data_AF-A0A1R1XGU3-F1
#
_entry.id   AF-A0A1R1XGU3-F1
#
_cell.length_a   1.000
_cell.length_b   1.000
_cell.length_c   1.000
_cell.angle_alpha   90.00
_cell.angle_beta   90.00
_cell.angle_gamma   90.00
#
_symmetry.space_group_name_H-M   'P 1'
#
loop_
_entity.id
_entity.type
_entity.pdbx_description
1 polymer ?
#
loop_
_entity_poly.entity_id
_entity_poly.type
_entity_poly.pdbx_seq_one_letter_code
_entity_poly.pdbx_strand_id
1 'polypeptide(L)'
;MPVKTTVDDTGVVRKVVLVGATGSACVIYTHGATITSWISQGKERLFLSKQAVINGSKAIRGGIPVVFRKYDYAIYSPIFYI
;
A
#
# COMPACT_ATOMS: atom_id res chain seq x y z
N MET A 1 9.55 -15.02 -9.24
CA MET A 1 8.36 -14.15 -9.05
C MET A 1 8.62 -12.85 -9.79
N PRO A 2 7.97 -12.60 -10.93
CA PRO A 2 8.15 -11.34 -11.63
C PRO A 2 7.65 -10.17 -10.77
N VAL A 3 8.47 -9.12 -10.70
CA VAL A 3 8.19 -7.86 -10.03
C VAL A 3 8.06 -6.80 -11.10
N LYS A 4 6.93 -6.08 -11.11
CA LYS A 4 6.75 -4.89 -11.94
C LYS A 4 6.73 -3.67 -11.05
N THR A 5 7.49 -2.65 -11.43
CA THR A 5 7.70 -1.46 -10.63
C THR A 5 7.22 -0.25 -11.41
N THR A 6 6.44 0.63 -10.77
CA THR A 6 6.09 1.93 -11.33
C THR A 6 6.92 3.00 -10.65
N VAL A 7 7.60 3.78 -11.47
CA VAL A 7 8.52 4.84 -11.07
C VAL A 7 7.88 6.18 -11.45
N ASP A 8 8.06 7.20 -10.62
CA ASP A 8 7.63 8.57 -10.94
C ASP A 8 8.67 9.32 -11.78
N ASP A 9 8.36 10.57 -12.16
CA ASP A 9 9.20 11.43 -12.99
C ASP A 9 10.56 11.77 -12.32
N THR A 10 10.69 11.51 -11.02
CA THR A 10 11.92 11.72 -10.24
C THR A 10 12.77 10.47 -10.08
N GLY A 11 12.34 9.33 -10.63
CA GLY A 11 13.04 8.07 -10.50
C GLY A 11 12.70 7.28 -9.23
N VAL A 12 11.71 7.72 -8.44
CA VAL A 12 11.32 7.05 -7.19
C VAL A 12 10.25 6.00 -7.44
N VAL A 13 10.44 4.81 -6.88
CA VAL A 13 9.45 3.73 -6.93
C VAL A 13 8.23 4.08 -6.06
N ARG A 14 7.05 4.12 -6.68
CA ARG A 14 5.77 4.42 -6.00
C ARG A 14 4.89 3.22 -5.77
N LYS A 15 4.99 2.23 -6.66
CA LYS A 15 4.12 1.06 -6.68
C LYS A 15 4.91 -0.15 -7.14
N VAL A 16 4.69 -1.26 -6.46
CA VAL A 16 5.24 -2.57 -6.77
C VAL A 16 4.08 -3.52 -7.01
N VAL A 17 4.14 -4.28 -8.10
CA VAL A 17 3.20 -5.35 -8.41
C VAL A 17 3.97 -6.67 -8.41
N LEU A 18 3.56 -7.57 -7.53
CA LEU A 18 4.09 -8.92 -7.46
C LEU A 18 3.11 -9.87 -8.13
N VAL A 19 3.60 -10.75 -9.01
CA VAL A 19 2.79 -11.81 -9.60
C VAL A 19 3.39 -13.15 -9.19
N GLY A 20 2.60 -13.95 -8.48
CA GLY A 20 2.91 -15.30 -8.07
C GLY A 20 2.77 -16.28 -9.24
N ALA A 21 3.49 -17.41 -9.15
CA ALA A 21 3.49 -18.44 -10.19
C ALA A 21 2.10 -19.09 -10.39
N THR A 22 1.24 -19.05 -9.38
CA THR A 22 -0.10 -19.67 -9.38
C THR A 22 -1.21 -18.69 -9.76
N GLY A 23 -0.88 -17.56 -10.39
CA GLY A 23 -1.85 -16.53 -10.79
C GLY A 23 -2.33 -15.63 -9.64
N SER A 24 -1.76 -15.76 -8.45
CA SER A 24 -1.92 -14.76 -7.40
C SER A 24 -1.16 -13.48 -7.75
N ALA A 25 -1.67 -12.33 -7.33
CA ALA A 25 -0.99 -11.06 -7.53
C ALA A 25 -1.26 -10.12 -6.35
N CYS A 26 -0.31 -9.26 -6.02
CA CYS A 26 -0.55 -8.19 -5.07
C CYS A 26 0.06 -6.86 -5.52
N VAL A 27 -0.53 -5.78 -5.03
CA VAL A 27 -0.09 -4.41 -5.27
C VAL A 27 0.30 -3.78 -3.95
N ILE A 28 1.50 -3.21 -3.92
CA ILE A 28 2.07 -2.53 -2.77
C ILE A 28 2.38 -1.09 -3.18
N TYR A 29 1.94 -0.13 -2.39
CA TYR A 29 2.42 1.25 -2.48
C TYR A 29 3.57 1.45 -1.50
N THR A 30 4.62 2.14 -1.94
CA THR A 30 5.81 2.36 -1.11
C THR A 30 5.54 3.34 0.03
N HIS A 31 4.59 4.28 -0.15
CA HIS A 31 4.05 5.07 0.95
C HIS A 31 3.32 4.16 1.95
N GLY A 32 3.72 4.20 3.22
CA GLY A 32 3.20 3.37 4.29
C GLY A 32 3.39 1.87 4.10
N ALA A 33 4.22 1.43 3.14
CA ALA A 33 4.42 0.03 2.75
C ALA A 33 3.09 -0.77 2.64
N THR A 34 2.03 -0.12 2.14
CA THR A 34 0.66 -0.62 2.24
C THR A 34 0.32 -1.54 1.08
N ILE A 35 -0.16 -2.76 1.37
CA ILE A 35 -0.71 -3.66 0.36
C ILE A 35 -2.14 -3.23 0.06
N THR A 36 -2.44 -2.82 -1.17
CA THR A 36 -3.76 -2.27 -1.54
C THR A 36 -4.64 -3.22 -2.36
N SER A 37 -4.06 -4.29 -2.91
CA SER A 37 -4.78 -5.31 -3.65
C SER A 37 -4.09 -6.64 -3.47
N TRP A 38 -4.88 -7.70 -3.33
CA TRP A 38 -4.41 -9.07 -3.37
C TRP A 38 -5.44 -9.93 -4.10
N ILE A 39 -5.06 -10.35 -5.31
CA ILE A 39 -5.82 -11.30 -6.11
C ILE A 39 -5.35 -12.70 -5.75
N SER A 40 -6.29 -13.55 -5.35
CA SER A 40 -6.07 -14.97 -5.12
C SER A 40 -7.24 -15.77 -5.66
N GLN A 41 -6.95 -16.79 -6.47
CA GLN A 41 -7.96 -17.60 -7.18
C GLN A 41 -8.93 -16.73 -8.00
N GLY A 42 -8.38 -15.73 -8.72
CA GLY A 42 -9.15 -14.83 -9.58
C GLY A 42 -10.06 -13.83 -8.86
N LYS A 43 -10.00 -13.73 -7.53
CA LYS A 43 -10.83 -12.80 -6.75
C LYS A 43 -9.96 -11.86 -5.92
N GLU A 44 -10.37 -10.59 -5.90
CA GLU A 44 -9.82 -9.58 -4.98
C GLU A 44 -10.18 -9.95 -3.53
N ARG A 45 -9.19 -9.82 -2.63
CA ARG A 45 -9.31 -10.19 -1.22
C ARG A 45 -9.27 -8.99 -0.28
N LEU A 46 -8.80 -7.84 -0.75
CA LEU A 46 -8.67 -6.64 0.07
C LEU A 46 -9.72 -5.61 -0.31
N PHE A 47 -10.33 -5.01 0.70
CA PHE A 47 -11.13 -3.81 0.51
C PHE A 47 -10.19 -2.61 0.35
N LEU A 48 -10.43 -1.81 -0.68
CA LEU A 48 -9.82 -0.49 -0.85
C LEU A 48 -10.93 0.54 -1.02
N SER A 49 -10.86 1.64 -0.25
CA SER A 49 -11.85 2.71 -0.39
C SER A 49 -11.77 3.33 -1.79
N LYS A 50 -12.94 3.59 -2.41
CA LYS A 50 -13.02 4.38 -3.66
C LYS A 50 -12.46 5.80 -3.53
N GLN A 51 -12.39 6.30 -2.30
CA GLN A 51 -11.83 7.60 -1.98
C GLN A 51 -10.42 7.49 -1.35
N ALA A 52 -9.73 6.36 -1.51
CA ALA A 52 -8.35 6.22 -1.08
C ALA A 52 -7.46 7.18 -1.87
N VAL A 53 -6.51 7.83 -1.19
CA VAL A 53 -5.55 8.74 -1.80
C VAL A 53 -4.20 8.02 -1.82
N ILE A 54 -3.65 7.82 -3.01
CA ILE A 54 -2.42 7.04 -3.27
C ILE A 54 -1.21 7.89 -3.67
N ASN A 55 -1.33 9.22 -3.53
CA ASN A 55 -0.28 10.17 -3.91
C ASN A 55 0.76 10.41 -2.80
N GLY A 56 0.68 9.70 -1.68
CA GLY A 56 1.59 9.86 -0.54
C GLY A 56 1.30 11.05 0.38
N SER A 57 0.20 11.80 0.18
CA SER A 57 -0.11 12.94 1.05
C SER A 57 -0.75 12.56 2.39
N LYS A 58 -1.30 11.35 2.49
CA LYS A 58 -1.94 10.81 3.69
C LYS A 58 -2.06 9.29 3.61
N ALA A 59 -2.39 8.70 4.75
CA ALA A 59 -2.76 7.30 4.90
C ALA A 59 -3.69 6.77 3.80
N ILE A 60 -3.33 5.62 3.25
CA ILE A 60 -4.20 4.90 2.31
C ILE A 60 -5.33 4.24 3.10
N ARG A 61 -6.57 4.46 2.67
CA ARG A 61 -7.77 3.91 3.33
C ARG A 61 -8.15 2.55 2.76
N GLY A 62 -7.84 1.50 3.51
CA GLY A 62 -8.08 0.10 3.14
C GLY A 62 -6.77 -0.66 2.91
N GLY A 63 -6.87 -1.88 2.39
CA GLY A 63 -5.72 -2.76 2.22
C GLY A 63 -5.17 -3.27 3.56
N ILE A 64 -3.86 -3.48 3.60
CA ILE A 64 -3.10 -3.87 4.79
C ILE A 64 -2.03 -2.79 5.03
N PRO A 65 -2.33 -1.77 5.85
CA PRO A 65 -1.35 -0.75 6.21
C PRO A 65 -0.35 -1.29 7.22
N VAL A 66 0.91 -0.85 7.12
CA VAL A 66 1.93 -1.13 8.14
C VAL A 66 1.89 -0.03 9.20
N VAL A 67 1.64 -0.41 10.45
CA VAL A 67 1.66 0.49 11.61
C VAL A 67 2.83 0.10 12.51
N PHE A 68 3.80 1.00 12.70
CA PHE A 68 5.01 0.73 13.47
C PHE A 68 5.34 1.86 14.47
N ARG A 69 5.86 1.46 15.65
CA ARG A 69 6.07 2.20 16.91
C ARG A 69 5.44 3.59 17.04
N LYS A 70 4.40 3.67 17.88
CA LYS A 70 3.89 4.91 18.47
C LYS A 70 4.68 5.21 19.75
N TYR A 71 5.47 6.27 19.78
CA TYR A 71 5.78 6.96 21.05
C TYR A 71 4.70 8.03 21.20
N ASP A 72 3.67 7.76 22.00
CA ASP A 72 2.54 8.68 22.18
C ASP A 72 2.66 9.36 23.54
N TYR A 73 3.29 10.54 23.55
CA TYR A 73 3.08 11.54 24.59
C TYR A 73 2.62 12.85 23.91
N ALA A 74 1.52 12.82 23.16
CA ALA A 74 0.87 14.07 22.78
C ALA A 74 -0.62 13.87 22.52
N ILE A 75 -1.40 14.30 23.51
CA ILE A 75 -2.80 14.70 23.37
C ILE A 75 -2.82 15.74 22.22
N TYR A 76 -3.67 15.54 21.20
CA TYR A 76 -3.80 16.33 19.95
C TYR A 76 -2.91 15.93 18.77
N SER A 77 -3.27 14.82 18.12
CA SER A 77 -3.40 14.64 16.65
C SER A 77 -2.87 13.26 16.21
N PRO A 78 -3.73 12.28 15.86
CA PRO A 78 -3.28 10.95 15.52
C PRO A 78 -3.25 10.76 14.00
N ILE A 79 -2.28 11.33 13.29
CA ILE A 79 -2.05 10.89 11.90
C ILE A 79 -0.54 10.84 11.63
N PHE A 80 0.04 9.66 11.87
CA PHE A 80 1.34 9.31 11.34
C PHE A 80 1.24 7.94 10.66
N TYR A 81 1.51 7.94 9.36
CA TYR A 81 1.76 6.77 8.51
C TYR A 81 3.10 7.06 7.83
N ILE A 82 3.96 6.04 7.72
CA ILE A 82 5.32 6.13 7.16
C ILE A 82 5.30 6.65 5.72
#